data_AF-A0A9X9LQU4-F1
#
_entry.id   AF-A0A9X9LQU4-F1
#
_cell.length_a   1.000
_cell.length_b   1.000
_cell.length_c   1.000
_cell.angle_alpha   90.00
_cell.angle_beta   90.00
_cell.angle_gamma   90.00
#
_symmetry.space_group_name_H-M   'P 1'
#
loop_
_entity.id
_entity.type
_entity.pdbx_description
1 polymer ?
#
loop_
_entity_poly.entity_id
_entity_poly.type
_entity_poly.pdbx_seq_one_letter_code
_entity_poly.pdbx_strand_id
1 'polypeptide(L)'
;PSRFDTYRSKKESERLAQYLNAVPAGRILSVAVNDEGSRNLDDAARKAMTRLGSKHFLHLGFRHPWSFLTVKGNPSSSVEDHIEYHGHRGSAAARVSKVFQTEHGEHFNVSSSSEWVQDVEWTEWFDHDRVTHTKGG
;
A
#
# COMPACT_ATOMS: atom_id res chain seq x y z
N PRO A 1 -3.83 -4.76 -9.69
CA PRO A 1 -3.26 -4.72 -8.32
C PRO A 1 -4.25 -5.32 -7.32
N SER A 2 -3.78 -6.11 -6.35
CA SER A 2 -4.63 -6.65 -5.28
C SER A 2 -4.80 -5.59 -4.18
N ARG A 3 -6.04 -5.35 -3.73
CA ARG A 3 -6.35 -4.45 -2.60
C ARG A 3 -6.81 -5.30 -1.42
N PHE A 4 -6.37 -4.97 -0.21
CA PHE A 4 -6.76 -5.65 1.04
C PHE A 4 -7.34 -4.59 2.00
N ASP A 5 -8.67 -4.56 2.15
CA ASP A 5 -9.35 -3.53 2.96
C ASP A 5 -9.32 -3.90 4.45
N THR A 6 -8.17 -3.66 5.08
CA THR A 6 -7.95 -3.90 6.50
C THR A 6 -8.64 -2.89 7.41
N TYR A 7 -9.27 -1.84 6.86
CA TYR A 7 -10.15 -0.95 7.62
C TYR A 7 -11.53 -1.60 7.87
N ARG A 8 -12.08 -2.27 6.85
CA ARG A 8 -13.42 -2.88 6.94
C ARG A 8 -13.45 -4.25 7.59
N SER A 9 -12.38 -5.06 7.45
CA SER A 9 -12.43 -6.47 7.84
C SER A 9 -11.09 -7.04 8.29
N LYS A 10 -11.12 -7.80 9.40
CA LYS A 10 -9.97 -8.60 9.86
C LYS A 10 -9.58 -9.70 8.86
N LYS A 11 -10.54 -10.29 8.14
CA LYS A 11 -10.26 -11.31 7.12
C LYS A 11 -9.35 -10.79 6.00
N GLU A 12 -9.39 -9.50 5.72
CA GLU A 12 -8.51 -8.88 4.72
C GLU A 12 -7.06 -8.80 5.20
N SER A 13 -6.83 -8.70 6.53
CA SER A 13 -5.48 -8.82 7.11
C SER A 13 -4.92 -10.24 6.92
N GLU A 14 -5.75 -11.26 7.20
CA GLU A 14 -5.39 -12.66 6.99
C GLU A 14 -5.07 -12.94 5.51
N ARG A 15 -5.91 -12.42 4.60
CA ARG A 15 -5.72 -12.55 3.15
C ARG A 15 -4.45 -11.84 2.67
N LEU A 16 -4.12 -10.68 3.24
CA LEU A 16 -2.85 -9.99 2.98
C LEU A 16 -1.67 -10.87 3.39
N ALA A 17 -1.67 -11.41 4.60
CA ALA A 17 -0.60 -12.29 5.08
C ALA A 17 -0.43 -13.54 4.19
N GLN A 18 -1.53 -14.18 3.82
CA GLN A 18 -1.54 -15.34 2.92
C GLN A 18 -0.97 -14.99 1.55
N TYR A 19 -1.41 -13.88 0.96
CA TYR A 19 -0.91 -13.41 -0.33
C TYR A 19 0.60 -13.19 -0.30
N LEU A 20 1.09 -12.42 0.69
CA LEU A 20 2.52 -12.11 0.83
C LEU A 20 3.38 -13.36 1.03
N ASN A 21 2.85 -14.38 1.72
CA ASN A 21 3.54 -15.65 1.91
C ASN A 21 3.56 -16.50 0.64
N ALA A 22 2.50 -16.46 -0.17
CA ALA A 22 2.36 -17.23 -1.40
C ALA A 22 3.17 -16.68 -2.59
N VAL A 23 3.57 -15.39 -2.55
CA VAL A 23 4.40 -14.82 -3.61
C VAL A 23 5.75 -15.55 -3.70
N PRO A 24 6.16 -16.04 -4.89
CA PRO A 24 7.45 -16.70 -5.08
C PRO A 24 8.64 -15.77 -4.81
N ALA A 25 9.76 -16.35 -4.37
CA ALA A 25 11.03 -15.62 -4.27
C ALA A 25 11.47 -15.05 -5.63
N GLY A 26 12.24 -13.96 -5.60
CA GLY A 26 12.70 -13.24 -6.80
C GLY A 26 11.70 -12.23 -7.38
N ARG A 27 10.44 -12.22 -6.90
CA ARG A 27 9.44 -11.23 -7.35
C ARG A 27 9.63 -9.90 -6.66
N ILE A 28 9.53 -8.81 -7.42
CA ILE A 28 9.43 -7.46 -6.87
C ILE A 28 8.04 -7.28 -6.28
N LEU A 29 7.97 -6.85 -5.03
CA LEU A 29 6.74 -6.48 -4.34
C LEU A 29 6.73 -4.96 -4.15
N SER A 30 5.64 -4.32 -4.58
CA SER A 30 5.31 -2.93 -4.29
C SER A 30 4.05 -2.91 -3.44
N VAL A 31 4.14 -2.29 -2.26
CA VAL A 31 3.05 -2.22 -1.30
C VAL A 31 2.91 -0.77 -0.84
N ALA A 32 1.69 -0.27 -0.82
CA ALA A 32 1.38 1.07 -0.35
C ALA A 32 0.05 1.05 0.42
N VAL A 33 -0.06 1.93 1.42
CA VAL A 33 -1.32 2.19 2.13
C VAL A 33 -2.13 3.22 1.34
N ASN A 34 -3.45 3.00 1.25
CA ASN A 34 -4.39 3.96 0.68
C ASN A 34 -5.50 4.22 1.71
N ASP A 35 -5.73 5.49 2.04
CA ASP A 35 -6.57 5.97 3.16
C ASP A 35 -6.16 5.42 4.52
N GLU A 36 -6.54 4.18 4.84
CA GLU A 36 -6.37 3.57 6.15
C GLU A 36 -6.09 2.07 6.01
N GLY A 37 -4.99 1.61 6.60
CA GLY A 37 -4.55 0.20 6.50
C GLY A 37 -4.31 -0.49 7.84
N SER A 38 -4.53 0.16 8.98
CA SER A 38 -4.09 -0.30 10.30
C SER A 38 -5.21 -0.87 11.18
N ARG A 39 -6.48 -0.47 11.00
CA ARG A 39 -7.56 -0.69 11.98
C ARG A 39 -7.78 -2.17 12.37
N ASN A 40 -7.83 -3.07 11.39
CA ASN A 40 -7.93 -4.52 11.65
C ASN A 40 -6.66 -5.28 11.22
N LEU A 41 -5.53 -4.58 11.08
CA LEU A 41 -4.26 -5.17 10.70
C LEU A 41 -3.65 -5.93 11.87
N ASP A 42 -3.58 -7.24 11.72
CA ASP A 42 -3.17 -8.17 12.76
C ASP A 42 -1.67 -8.51 12.72
N ASP A 43 -1.23 -9.23 13.75
CA ASP A 43 0.16 -9.64 13.92
C ASP A 43 0.68 -10.51 12.78
N ALA A 44 -0.18 -11.32 12.15
CA ALA A 44 0.23 -12.21 11.08
C ALA A 44 0.67 -11.40 9.84
N ALA A 45 -0.13 -10.40 9.45
CA ALA A 45 0.20 -9.49 8.38
C ALA A 45 1.41 -8.61 8.72
N ARG A 46 1.47 -8.06 9.95
CA ARG A 46 2.63 -7.26 10.41
C ARG A 46 3.92 -8.06 10.34
N LYS A 47 3.93 -9.28 10.90
CA LYS A 47 5.09 -10.18 10.85
C LYS A 47 5.46 -10.58 9.41
N ALA A 48 4.48 -10.75 8.53
CA ALA A 48 4.75 -11.03 7.11
C ALA A 48 5.51 -9.88 6.44
N MET A 49 5.11 -8.64 6.69
CA MET A 49 5.81 -7.46 6.20
C MET A 49 7.19 -7.27 6.84
N THR A 50 7.34 -7.56 8.14
CA THR A 50 8.65 -7.54 8.79
C THR A 50 9.61 -8.57 8.18
N ARG A 51 9.15 -9.79 7.87
CA ARG A 51 9.96 -10.79 7.15
C ARG A 51 10.37 -10.36 5.74
N LEU A 52 9.63 -9.43 5.13
CA LEU A 52 9.96 -8.85 3.83
C LEU A 52 10.98 -7.70 3.92
N GLY A 53 11.33 -7.26 5.14
CA GLY A 53 12.33 -6.24 5.41
C GLY A 53 11.78 -4.92 5.98
N SER A 54 10.46 -4.76 6.09
CA SER A 54 9.89 -3.53 6.66
C SER A 54 10.20 -3.41 8.16
N LYS A 55 10.69 -2.24 8.56
CA LYS A 55 10.96 -1.87 9.96
C LYS A 55 9.79 -1.06 10.54
N HIS A 56 9.08 -0.29 9.71
CA HIS A 56 8.04 0.62 10.17
C HIS A 56 6.62 0.04 10.12
N PHE A 57 6.33 -0.94 9.25
CA PHE A 57 4.96 -1.48 9.10
C PHE A 57 4.44 -2.19 10.36
N LEU A 58 5.33 -2.70 11.21
CA LEU A 58 4.95 -3.28 12.51
C LEU A 58 4.17 -2.27 13.37
N HIS A 59 4.54 -0.99 13.26
CA HIS A 59 3.94 0.12 14.03
C HIS A 59 3.02 0.98 13.15
N LEU A 60 2.52 0.46 12.02
CA LEU A 60 1.59 1.20 11.16
C LEU A 60 0.36 1.62 11.96
N GLY A 61 0.15 2.93 12.06
CA GLY A 61 -0.95 3.59 12.75
C GLY A 61 -2.02 4.10 11.80
N PHE A 62 -3.09 4.64 12.39
CA PHE A 62 -4.27 5.09 11.67
C PHE A 62 -3.92 6.17 10.63
N ARG A 63 -4.24 5.90 9.37
CA ARG A 63 -3.97 6.79 8.21
C ARG A 63 -2.52 7.21 8.02
N HIS A 64 -1.55 6.47 8.54
CA HIS A 64 -0.14 6.72 8.23
C HIS A 64 0.10 6.43 6.75
N PRO A 65 0.53 7.42 5.93
CA PRO A 65 1.05 7.12 4.62
C PRO A 65 2.29 6.24 4.76
N TRP A 66 2.32 5.16 4.00
CA TRP A 66 3.38 4.18 4.05
C TRP A 66 3.55 3.54 2.67
N SER A 67 4.79 3.47 2.18
CA SER A 67 5.12 2.91 0.88
C SER A 67 6.41 2.09 0.94
N PHE A 68 6.46 1.00 0.18
CA PHE A 68 7.48 -0.03 0.32
C PHE A 68 7.75 -0.79 -0.97
N LEU A 69 9.03 -1.07 -1.20
CA LEU A 69 9.50 -1.93 -2.26
C LEU A 69 10.48 -2.97 -1.70
N THR A 70 10.38 -4.21 -2.17
CA THR A 70 11.34 -5.28 -1.83
C THR A 70 11.41 -6.31 -2.94
N VAL A 71 12.44 -7.15 -2.91
CA VAL A 71 12.45 -8.42 -3.65
C VAL A 71 12.13 -9.55 -2.67
N LYS A 72 11.08 -10.32 -2.95
CA LYS A 72 10.70 -11.47 -2.12
C LYS A 72 11.90 -12.43 -1.98
N GLY A 73 12.26 -12.76 -0.74
CA GLY A 73 13.43 -13.60 -0.43
C GLY A 73 14.74 -12.82 -0.26
N ASN A 74 14.76 -11.51 -0.49
CA ASN A 74 15.92 -10.64 -0.27
C ASN A 74 15.53 -9.38 0.54
N PRO A 75 15.24 -9.52 1.84
CA PRO A 75 14.73 -8.43 2.67
C PRO A 75 15.72 -7.29 2.89
N SER A 76 17.03 -7.55 2.81
CA SER A 76 18.07 -6.49 2.88
C SER A 76 18.01 -5.53 1.70
N SER A 77 17.33 -5.91 0.62
CA SER A 77 17.11 -5.07 -0.55
C SER A 77 15.91 -4.11 -0.40
N SER A 78 15.15 -4.19 0.69
CA SER A 78 13.95 -3.38 0.85
C SER A 78 14.23 -1.89 1.01
N VAL A 79 13.33 -1.07 0.49
CA VAL A 79 13.26 0.37 0.76
C VAL A 79 11.85 0.71 1.22
N GLU A 80 11.75 1.60 2.19
CA GLU A 80 10.49 2.00 2.78
C GLU A 80 10.51 3.48 3.13
N ASP A 81 9.35 4.11 3.01
CA ASP A 81 9.11 5.46 3.48
C ASP A 81 7.79 5.49 4.25
N HIS A 82 7.71 6.32 5.28
CA HIS A 82 6.53 6.44 6.11
C HIS A 82 6.47 7.80 6.80
N ILE A 83 5.24 8.28 7.05
CA ILE A 83 4.98 9.47 7.85
C ILE A 83 3.92 9.11 8.89
N GLU A 84 4.15 9.50 10.15
CA GLU A 84 3.10 9.44 11.16
C GLU A 84 2.06 10.54 10.90
N TYR A 85 0.81 10.14 10.73
CA TYR A 85 -0.28 11.07 10.50
C TYR A 85 -0.97 11.41 11.83
N HIS A 86 -0.83 12.66 12.26
CA HIS A 86 -1.39 13.14 13.53
C HIS A 86 -2.75 13.83 13.37
N GLY A 87 -3.53 13.53 12.33
CA GLY A 87 -4.92 13.97 12.20
C GLY A 87 -5.15 15.44 11.81
N HIS A 88 -4.23 16.34 12.14
CA HIS A 88 -4.40 17.80 12.03
C HIS A 88 -3.25 18.48 11.25
N ARG A 89 -2.31 17.69 10.74
CA ARG A 89 -1.10 18.18 10.06
C ARG A 89 -1.18 17.93 8.55
N GLY A 90 -1.89 18.80 7.84
CA GLY A 90 -1.82 18.95 6.38
C GLY A 90 -1.79 17.66 5.55
N SER A 91 -1.31 17.79 4.32
CA SER A 91 -1.06 16.62 3.47
C SER A 91 0.22 15.90 3.90
N ALA A 92 0.22 14.58 3.85
CA ALA A 92 1.37 13.74 4.16
C ALA A 92 1.59 12.71 3.04
N ALA A 93 2.84 12.47 2.67
CA ALA A 93 3.20 11.55 1.59
C ALA A 93 4.38 10.68 2.00
N ALA A 94 4.31 9.40 1.65
CA ALA A 94 5.40 8.45 1.71
C ALA A 94 5.71 7.96 0.30
N ARG A 95 6.96 8.07 -0.13
CA ARG A 95 7.38 7.79 -1.51
C ARG A 95 8.67 6.99 -1.51
N VAL A 96 8.67 5.90 -2.27
CA VAL A 96 9.85 5.06 -2.49
C VAL A 96 10.14 4.94 -3.97
N SER A 97 11.42 4.85 -4.30
CA SER A 97 11.90 4.55 -5.65
C SER A 97 13.11 3.66 -5.54
N LYS A 98 13.21 2.65 -6.39
CA LYS A 98 14.38 1.78 -6.45
C LYS A 98 14.63 1.31 -7.87
N VAL A 99 15.90 1.35 -8.26
CA VAL A 99 16.38 0.76 -9.51
C VAL A 99 16.60 -0.73 -9.30
N PHE A 100 16.04 -1.54 -10.18
CA PHE A 100 16.23 -2.97 -10.28
C PHE A 100 16.98 -3.30 -11.57
N GLN A 101 17.59 -4.47 -11.60
CA GLN A 101 18.30 -4.98 -12.77
C GLN A 101 17.63 -6.27 -13.25
N THR A 102 17.43 -6.40 -14.55
CA THR A 102 16.95 -7.65 -15.18
C THR A 102 18.07 -8.68 -15.25
N GLU A 103 17.73 -9.93 -15.56
CA GLU A 103 18.71 -10.99 -15.78
C GLU A 103 19.70 -10.67 -16.92
N HIS A 104 19.29 -9.83 -17.88
CA HIS A 104 20.12 -9.39 -19.00
C HIS A 104 20.93 -8.12 -18.71
N GLY A 105 20.90 -7.63 -17.47
CA GLY A 105 21.69 -6.49 -17.03
C GLY A 105 21.04 -5.13 -17.26
N GLU A 106 19.83 -5.07 -17.80
CA GLU A 106 19.09 -3.82 -18.02
C GLU A 106 18.55 -3.25 -16.72
N HIS A 107 18.65 -1.94 -16.54
CA HIS A 107 18.16 -1.26 -15.35
C HIS A 107 16.77 -0.67 -15.59
N PHE A 108 15.88 -0.81 -14.61
CA PHE A 108 14.56 -0.17 -14.62
C PHE A 108 14.21 0.37 -13.24
N ASN A 109 13.48 1.48 -13.19
CA ASN A 109 13.05 2.10 -11.94
C ASN A 109 11.62 1.64 -11.59
N VAL A 110 11.41 1.30 -10.32
CA VAL A 110 10.06 1.11 -9.76
C VAL A 110 9.88 2.12 -8.66
N SER A 111 8.76 2.85 -8.71
CA SER A 111 8.35 3.79 -7.68
C SER A 111 6.99 3.43 -7.12
N SER A 112 6.76 3.82 -5.87
CA SER A 112 5.47 3.66 -5.19
C SER A 112 5.24 4.85 -4.27
N SER A 113 3.98 5.25 -4.12
CA SER A 113 3.58 6.38 -3.27
C SER A 113 2.33 6.06 -2.48
N SER A 114 2.23 6.66 -1.31
CA SER A 114 1.07 6.66 -0.44
C SER A 114 0.88 8.09 0.04
N GLU A 115 -0.32 8.65 -0.11
CA GLU A 115 -0.58 10.05 0.19
C GLU A 115 -1.91 10.21 0.91
N TRP A 116 -1.90 11.08 1.91
CA TRP A 116 -3.09 11.65 2.51
C TRP A 116 -3.12 13.14 2.16
N VAL A 117 -4.17 13.59 1.52
CA VAL A 117 -4.31 14.99 1.09
C VAL A 117 -5.58 15.54 1.73
N GLN A 118 -5.43 16.57 2.56
CA GLN A 118 -6.53 17.13 3.34
C GLN A 118 -7.48 17.98 2.48
N ASP A 119 -6.97 18.57 1.39
CA ASP A 119 -7.66 19.56 0.56
C ASP A 119 -7.86 19.11 -0.90
N VAL A 120 -8.12 17.81 -1.13
CA VAL A 120 -8.64 17.38 -2.43
C VAL A 120 -10.11 17.73 -2.52
N GLU A 121 -10.41 18.85 -3.20
CA GLU A 121 -11.70 19.07 -3.83
C GLU A 121 -12.04 17.83 -4.67
N TRP A 122 -13.16 17.20 -4.36
CA TRP A 122 -13.70 16.07 -5.12
C TRP A 122 -13.82 16.48 -6.59
N THR A 123 -12.94 15.99 -7.46
CA THR A 123 -13.14 16.20 -8.89
C THR A 123 -14.31 15.30 -9.30
N GLU A 124 -15.37 15.89 -9.86
CA GLU A 124 -16.65 15.29 -10.30
C GLU A 124 -16.51 14.12 -11.30
N TRP A 125 -15.28 13.69 -11.62
CA TRP A 125 -14.95 12.62 -12.54
C TRP A 125 -15.48 11.24 -12.12
N PHE A 126 -15.69 11.00 -10.82
CA PHE A 126 -16.19 9.70 -10.32
C PHE A 126 -17.72 9.52 -10.40
N ASP A 127 -18.48 10.55 -10.81
CA ASP A 127 -19.95 10.48 -10.88
C ASP A 127 -20.52 10.12 -12.27
N HIS A 128 -19.67 9.84 -13.26
CA HIS A 128 -20.12 9.36 -14.57
C HIS A 128 -20.45 7.86 -14.59
N ASP A 129 -21.32 7.39 -13.70
CA ASP A 129 -21.97 6.08 -13.82
C ASP A 129 -23.38 6.06 -13.20
N ARG A 130 -24.09 7.19 -13.23
CA ARG A 130 -25.54 7.21 -12.99
C ARG A 130 -26.28 7.34 -14.30
N VAL A 131 -26.47 6.19 -14.96
CA VAL A 131 -27.42 6.03 -16.07
C VAL A 131 -28.79 6.53 -15.62
N THR A 132 -29.30 7.56 -16.31
CA THR A 132 -30.63 8.10 -16.09
C THR A 132 -31.68 7.09 -16.53
N HIS A 133 -32.44 6.52 -15.59
CA HIS A 133 -33.73 5.93 -15.91
C HIS A 133 -34.80 7.03 -15.92
N THR A 134 -35.15 7.51 -17.12
CA THR A 134 -36.38 8.27 -17.34
C THR A 134 -37.57 7.32 -17.27
N LYS A 135 -38.48 7.54 -16.31
CA LYS A 135 -39.83 6.95 -16.35
C LYS A 135 -40.67 7.76 -17.34
N GLY A 136 -41.27 7.07 -18.30
CA GLY A 136 -42.22 7.61 -19.25
C GLY A 136 -43.49 8.14 -18.56
N GLY A 137 -44.06 9.18 -19.17
CA GLY A 137 -45.43 9.64 -18.94
C GLY A 137 -46.41 8.97 -19.89
#